data_AF-A0A5P3VU01-F1
#
_entry.id   AF-A0A5P3VU01-F1
#
_cell.length_a   1.000
_cell.length_b   1.000
_cell.length_c   1.000
_cell.angle_alpha   90.00
_cell.angle_beta   90.00
_cell.angle_gamma   90.00
#
_symmetry.space_group_name_H-M   'P 1'
#
loop_
_entity.id
_entity.type
_entity.pdbx_description
1 polymer ?
#
loop_
_entity_poly.entity_id
_entity_poly.type
_entity_poly.pdbx_seq_one_letter_code
_entity_poly.pdbx_strand_id
1 'polypeptide(L)' 'MLDGEEWKAQVVASGVTLCPACRSGNLTMGACAVGSLTVHQEYVCEDCHYEFSALFGLVGCYPGQLAR' A
#
# COMPACT_ATOMS: atom_id res chain seq x y z
N MET A 1 -8.18 -15.91 3.03
CA MET A 1 -7.97 -14.53 3.49
C MET A 1 -6.91 -14.58 4.55
N LEU A 2 -5.78 -13.91 4.32
CA LEU A 2 -4.77 -13.73 5.36
C LEU A 2 -5.36 -12.87 6.47
N ASP A 3 -4.97 -13.13 7.72
CA ASP A 3 -5.25 -12.15 8.76
C ASP A 3 -4.41 -10.87 8.55
N GLY A 4 -4.81 -9.78 9.21
CA GLY A 4 -4.16 -8.48 9.00
C GLY A 4 -2.69 -8.43 9.41
N GLU A 5 -2.28 -9.22 10.41
CA GLU A 5 -0.91 -9.26 10.90
C GLU A 5 -0.01 -10.11 9.99
N GLU A 6 -0.51 -11.25 9.51
CA GLU A 6 0.16 -12.10 8.51
C GLU A 6 0.38 -11.32 7.22
N TRP A 7 -0.65 -10.62 6.73
CA TRP A 7 -0.55 -9.79 5.54
C TRP A 7 0.50 -8.68 5.73
N LYS A 8 0.44 -7.95 6.86
CA LYS A 8 1.40 -6.89 7.17
C LYS A 8 2.83 -7.43 7.20
N ALA A 9 3.06 -8.57 7.88
CA ALA A 9 4.37 -9.19 7.96
C ALA A 9 4.90 -9.58 6.56
N GLN A 10 4.04 -10.11 5.70
CA GLN A 10 4.40 -10.47 4.33
C GLN A 10 4.76 -9.23 3.49
N VAL A 11 3.96 -8.16 3.56
CA VAL A 11 4.23 -6.91 2.82
C VAL A 11 5.54 -6.29 3.28
N VAL A 12 5.81 -6.25 4.59
CA VAL A 12 7.07 -5.73 5.14
C VAL A 12 8.27 -6.57 4.72
N ALA A 13 8.16 -7.90 4.74
CA ALA A 13 9.26 -8.79 4.39
C ALA A 13 9.58 -8.80 2.88
N SER A 14 8.55 -8.72 2.03
CA SER A 14 8.70 -8.81 0.58
C SER A 14 8.82 -7.47 -0.13
N GLY A 15 8.36 -6.38 0.49
CA GLY A 15 8.21 -5.07 -0.16
C GLY A 15 7.11 -5.04 -1.23
N VAL A 16 6.31 -6.10 -1.36
CA VAL A 16 5.27 -6.23 -2.38
C VAL A 16 3.91 -6.32 -1.70
N THR A 17 2.96 -5.48 -2.15
CA THR A 17 1.58 -5.58 -1.70
C THR A 17 0.80 -6.54 -2.58
N LEU A 18 0.20 -7.56 -1.98
CA LEU A 18 -0.74 -8.48 -2.62
C LEU A 18 -2.11 -8.38 -1.94
N CYS A 19 -3.17 -8.72 -2.67
CA CYS A 19 -4.51 -8.80 -2.08
C CYS A 19 -4.53 -9.83 -0.94
N PRO A 20 -4.95 -9.47 0.29
CA PRO A 20 -5.02 -10.42 1.40
C PRO A 20 -6.09 -11.51 1.20
N ALA A 21 -7.08 -11.27 0.33
CA ALA A 21 -8.13 -12.23 0.05
C ALA A 21 -7.70 -13.32 -0.94
N CYS A 22 -7.14 -12.95 -2.09
CA CYS A 22 -6.85 -13.86 -3.21
C CYS A 22 -5.37 -13.96 -3.62
N ARG A 23 -4.49 -13.16 -3.00
CA ARG A 23 -3.05 -13.02 -3.30
C ARG A 23 -2.72 -12.51 -4.70
N SER A 24 -3.70 -11.94 -5.42
CA SER A 24 -3.43 -11.27 -6.68
C SER A 24 -2.61 -10.00 -6.48
N GLY A 25 -1.75 -9.71 -7.45
CA GLY A 25 -1.07 -8.42 -7.60
C GLY A 25 -1.82 -7.42 -8.47
N ASN A 26 -3.00 -7.80 -9.00
CA ASN A 26 -3.87 -6.92 -9.78
C ASN A 26 -4.61 -5.95 -8.85
N LEU A 27 -3.90 -4.92 -8.43
CA LEU A 27 -4.35 -3.93 -7.45
C LEU A 27 -4.39 -2.55 -8.09
N THR A 28 -5.54 -1.88 -8.02
CA THR A 28 -5.63 -0.44 -8.18
C THR A 28 -5.36 0.21 -6.83
N MET A 29 -4.57 1.29 -6.80
CA MET A 29 -4.16 1.94 -5.57
C MET A 29 -4.27 3.46 -5.64
N GLY A 30 -4.78 4.07 -4.57
CA GLY A 30 -4.89 5.52 -4.39
C GLY A 30 -4.20 5.94 -3.09
N ALA A 31 -3.44 7.04 -3.13
CA ALA A 31 -2.66 7.50 -1.99
C ALA A 31 -3.08 8.92 -1.59
N CYS A 32 -3.35 9.13 -0.30
CA CYS A 32 -3.64 10.44 0.27
C CYS A 32 -2.61 10.79 1.35
N ALA A 33 -2.08 12.01 1.31
CA ALA A 33 -1.24 12.51 2.39
C ALA A 33 -2.10 12.72 3.65
N VAL A 34 -1.68 12.11 4.77
CA VAL A 34 -2.33 12.30 6.08
C VAL A 34 -1.54 13.28 6.93
N GLY A 35 -0.21 13.30 6.76
CA GLY A 35 0.69 14.23 7.42
C GLY A 35 2.03 14.32 6.69
N SER A 36 2.96 15.12 7.21
CA SER A 36 4.25 15.39 6.54
C SER A 36 5.11 14.13 6.30
N LEU A 37 4.89 13.07 7.07
CA LEU A 37 5.64 11.81 6.99
C LEU A 37 4.73 10.57 6.90
N THR A 38 3.43 10.75 6.66
CA THR A 38 2.47 9.64 6.65
C THR A 38 1.55 9.69 5.43
N VAL A 39 1.38 8.53 4.80
CA VAL A 39 0.52 8.36 3.62
C VAL A 39 -0.50 7.26 3.91
N HIS A 40 -1.78 7.58 3.75
CA HIS A 40 -2.83 6.58 3.71
C HIS A 40 -2.94 6.06 2.29
N GLN A 41 -2.83 4.74 2.16
CA GLN A 41 -2.86 4.05 0.88
C GLN A 41 -4.10 3.15 0.86
N GLU A 42 -4.95 3.37 -0.12
CA GLU A 42 -6.15 2.59 -0.39
C GLU A 42 -5.89 1.66 -1.57
N TYR A 43 -6.42 0.44 -1.48
CA TYR A 43 -6.28 -0.60 -2.47
C TYR A 43 -7.63 -1.22 -2.80
N VAL A 44 -7.84 -1.50 -4.09
CA VAL A 44 -8.92 -2.34 -4.58
C VAL A 44 -8.29 -3.46 -5.40
N CYS A 45 -8.61 -4.71 -5.09
CA CYS A 45 -8.21 -5.83 -5.94
C CYS A 45 -9.16 -5.97 -7.11
N GLU A 46 -8.67 -5.87 -8.33
CA GLU A 46 -9.50 -5.95 -9.54
C GLU A 46 -10.01 -7.38 -9.83
N ASP A 47 -9.38 -8.40 -9.24
CA ASP A 47 -9.79 -9.79 -9.48
C ASP A 47 -10.91 -10.27 -8.54
N CYS A 48 -10.94 -9.78 -7.30
CA CYS A 48 -11.94 -10.20 -6.31
C CYS A 48 -12.72 -9.04 -5.66
N HIS A 49 -12.49 -7.80 -6.11
CA HIS A 49 -13.11 -6.57 -5.63
C HIS A 49 -12.97 -6.35 -4.12
N TYR A 50 -11.94 -6.92 -3.51
CA TYR A 50 -11.67 -6.75 -2.09
C TYR A 50 -10.97 -5.40 -1.85
N GLU A 51 -11.58 -4.57 -1.01
CA GLU A 51 -11.06 -3.26 -0.61
C GLU A 51 -10.27 -3.38 0.70
N PHE A 52 -9.11 -2.74 0.75
CA PHE A 52 -8.26 -2.70 1.94
C PHE A 52 -7.36 -1.48 1.93
N SER A 53 -6.77 -1.15 3.08
CA SER A 53 -5.97 0.06 3.23
C SER A 53 -4.74 -0.19 4.09
N ALA A 54 -3.75 0.67 3.93
CA ALA A 54 -2.51 0.68 4.70
C ALA A 54 -2.14 2.10 5.09
N LEU A 55 -1.41 2.23 6.20
CA LEU A 55 -0.76 3.48 6.59
C LEU A 55 0.75 3.29 6.49
N PHE A 56 1.40 4.09 5.63
CA PHE A 56 2.85 4.08 5.48
C PHE A 56 3.48 5.27 6.19
N GLY A 57 4.63 5.01 6.83
CA GLY A 57 5.54 6.05 7.32
C GLY A 57 6.67 6.27 6.31
N LEU A 58 6.92 7.52 5.94
CA LEU A 58 8.02 7.90 5.06
C LEU A 58 9.34 7.89 5.83
N VAL A 59 10.38 7.29 5.23
CA VAL A 59 11.72 7.20 5.84
C VAL A 59 12.49 8.53 5.75
N GLY A 60 12.12 9.39 4.82
CA GLY A 60 12.72 10.71 4.64
C GLY A 60 12.07 11.50 3.52
N CYS A 61 12.49 12.75 3.35
CA CYS A 61 12.03 13.65 2.29
C CYS A 61 13.24 14.16 1.49
N TYR A 62 13.07 14.32 0.18
CA TYR A 62 14.10 14.85 -0.72
C TYR A 62 13.49 16.01 -1.53
N PRO A 63 14.26 17.03 -1.90
CA PRO A 63 13.77 18.08 -2.79
C PRO A 63 13.42 17.49 -4.17
N GLY A 64 12.25 17.85 -4.70
CA GLY A 64 11.86 17.47 -6.07
C GLY A 64 12.71 18.20 -7.11
N GLN A 65 13.02 17.54 -8.22
CA GLN A 65 13.58 18.20 -9.40
C GLN A 65 12.43 18.75 -10.26
N LEU A 66 12.51 20.03 -10.64
CA LEU A 66 11.61 20.61 -11.64
C LEU A 66 11.74 19.81 -12.94
N ALA A 67 10.61 19.29 -13.45
CA ALA A 67 10.54 18.80 -14.82
C ALA A 67 10.89 19.97 -15.75
N ARG A 68 11.98 19.82 -16.51
CA ARG A 68 12.44 20.82 -17.47
C ARG A 68 11.79 20.59 -18.82
#